data_AF-A0A927RSJ4-F1
#
_entry.id   AF-A0A927RSJ4-F1
#
_cell.length_a   1.000
_cell.length_b   1.000
_cell.length_c   1.000
_cell.angle_alpha   90.00
_cell.angle_beta   90.00
_cell.angle_gamma   90.00
#
_symmetry.space_group_name_H-M   'P 1'
#
loop_
_entity.id
_entity.type
_entity.pdbx_description
1 polymer ?
#
loop_
_entity_poly.entity_id
_entity_poly.type
_entity_poly.pdbx_seq_one_letter_code
_entity_poly.pdbx_strand_id
1 'polypeptide(L)'
;MVTFKLVKKTDNEAVYHYFPEGHKVYGIIAINLADLSAKVICIAENDFKRVVTTEELKESLMSMNEMNKELGLPPIGEDEWLTEEFESIYYADPVITKIRELCKNGEVPKEGMVMWY
;
A
#
# COMPACT_ATOMS: atom_id res chain seq x y z
N MET A 1 2.90 -9.46 -9.76
CA MET A 1 2.14 -10.28 -8.80
C MET A 1 2.90 -10.31 -7.48
N VAL A 2 2.23 -10.37 -6.33
CA VAL A 2 2.87 -10.55 -5.01
C VAL A 2 2.08 -11.60 -4.24
N THR A 3 2.74 -12.33 -3.36
CA THR A 3 2.06 -13.14 -2.35
C THR A 3 2.48 -12.70 -0.96
N PHE A 4 1.62 -12.90 0.02
CA PHE A 4 1.95 -12.63 1.41
C PHE A 4 1.51 -13.77 2.31
N LYS A 5 2.24 -13.96 3.41
CA LYS A 5 1.99 -15.00 4.39
C LYS A 5 2.20 -14.47 5.80
N LEU A 6 1.23 -14.71 6.66
CA LEU A 6 1.27 -14.40 8.09
C LEU A 6 2.30 -15.32 8.75
N VAL A 7 3.27 -14.71 9.41
CA VAL A 7 4.34 -15.41 10.12
C VAL A 7 4.12 -15.38 11.61
N LYS A 8 3.59 -14.27 12.11
CA LYS A 8 3.30 -14.09 13.53
C LYS A 8 2.01 -13.32 13.68
N LYS A 9 1.15 -13.77 14.59
CA LYS A 9 -0.02 -13.04 15.03
C LYS A 9 0.00 -12.96 16.55
N THR A 10 -0.26 -11.77 17.05
CA THR A 10 -0.46 -11.45 18.46
C THR A 10 -1.79 -10.68 18.57
N ASP A 11 -2.26 -10.41 19.78
CA ASP A 11 -3.55 -9.72 20.02
C ASP A 11 -3.61 -8.33 19.35
N ASN A 12 -2.48 -7.60 19.31
CA ASN A 12 -2.41 -6.25 18.74
C ASN A 12 -1.64 -6.15 17.42
N GLU A 13 -0.91 -7.18 16.98
CA GLU A 13 -0.02 -7.09 15.82
C GLU A 13 -0.03 -8.37 15.00
N ALA A 14 -0.03 -8.21 13.68
CA ALA A 14 0.13 -9.28 12.71
C ALA A 14 1.34 -8.98 11.81
N VAL A 15 2.33 -9.87 11.82
CA VAL A 15 3.55 -9.78 11.02
C VAL A 15 3.44 -10.72 9.84
N TYR A 16 3.69 -10.18 8.65
CA TYR A 16 3.60 -10.86 7.38
C TYR A 16 4.93 -10.82 6.65
N HIS A 17 5.24 -11.91 5.95
CA HIS A 17 6.24 -11.92 4.90
C HIS A 17 5.55 -11.75 3.57
N TYR A 18 6.02 -10.82 2.75
CA TYR A 18 5.54 -10.64 1.38
C TYR A 18 6.64 -11.00 0.39
N PHE A 19 6.26 -11.60 -0.74
CA PHE A 19 7.14 -12.18 -1.74
C PHE A 19 6.84 -11.50 -3.09
N PRO A 20 7.68 -10.55 -3.52
CA PRO A 20 7.58 -9.96 -4.86
C PRO A 20 7.69 -11.06 -5.91
N GLU A 21 6.72 -11.10 -6.83
CA GLU A 21 6.66 -12.03 -7.96
C GLU A 21 6.76 -13.52 -7.60
N GLY A 22 6.47 -13.87 -6.34
CA GLY A 22 6.55 -15.25 -5.86
C GLY A 22 7.99 -15.80 -5.79
N HIS A 23 9.00 -14.93 -5.79
CA HIS A 23 10.40 -15.32 -5.62
C HIS A 23 10.75 -15.72 -4.18
N LYS A 24 11.99 -16.22 -3.97
CA LYS A 24 12.49 -16.66 -2.66
C LYS A 24 12.81 -15.53 -1.69
N VAL A 25 12.99 -14.30 -2.19
CA VAL A 25 13.28 -13.12 -1.36
C VAL A 25 11.97 -12.54 -0.83
N TYR A 26 11.95 -12.20 0.45
CA TYR A 26 10.77 -11.66 1.10
C TYR A 26 11.08 -10.39 1.85
N GLY A 27 10.11 -9.48 1.89
CA GLY A 27 10.10 -8.37 2.83
C GLY A 27 9.21 -8.71 4.02
N ILE A 28 9.31 -7.89 5.06
CA ILE A 28 8.59 -8.07 6.32
C ILE A 28 7.77 -6.82 6.58
N ILE A 29 6.46 -7.00 6.76
CA ILE A 29 5.54 -5.95 7.19
C ILE A 29 4.87 -6.35 8.50
N ALA A 30 4.62 -5.38 9.36
CA ALA A 30 3.84 -5.52 10.57
C ALA A 30 2.60 -4.64 10.49
N ILE A 31 1.45 -5.19 10.86
CA ILE A 31 0.17 -4.50 10.84
C ILE A 31 -0.40 -4.53 12.25
N ASN A 32 -0.67 -3.36 12.79
CA ASN A 32 -1.36 -3.20 14.06
C ASN A 32 -2.85 -3.49 13.86
N LEU A 33 -3.40 -4.45 14.60
CA LEU A 33 -4.80 -4.86 14.47
C LEU A 33 -5.78 -3.88 15.13
N ALA A 34 -5.32 -3.03 16.05
CA ALA A 34 -6.17 -2.05 16.74
C ALA A 34 -6.47 -0.82 15.88
N ASP A 35 -5.46 -0.30 15.17
CA ASP A 35 -5.57 0.93 14.37
C ASP A 35 -5.45 0.67 12.85
N LEU A 36 -5.12 -0.57 12.46
CA LEU A 36 -4.80 -0.94 11.07
C LEU A 36 -3.59 -0.17 10.51
N SER A 37 -2.79 0.46 11.37
CA SER A 37 -1.51 1.05 10.99
C SER A 37 -0.53 -0.04 10.56
N ALA A 38 0.18 0.20 9.47
CA ALA A 38 1.11 -0.76 8.89
C ALA A 38 2.51 -0.17 8.90
N LYS A 39 3.49 -1.00 9.18
CA LYS A 39 4.90 -0.65 9.23
C LYS A 39 5.69 -1.65 8.42
N VAL A 40 6.48 -1.17 7.48
CA VAL A 40 7.45 -2.01 6.77
C VAL A 40 8.70 -2.13 7.64
N ILE A 41 9.01 -3.35 8.07
CA ILE A 41 10.18 -3.66 8.89
C ILE A 41 11.39 -3.91 7.98
N CYS A 42 11.18 -4.63 6.89
CA CYS A 42 12.21 -4.96 5.92
C CYS A 42 11.61 -4.92 4.52
N ILE A 43 12.27 -4.20 3.61
CA ILE A 43 11.90 -4.16 2.19
C ILE A 43 12.57 -5.36 1.53
N ALA A 44 11.85 -6.09 0.67
CA ALA A 44 12.45 -7.18 -0.09
C ALA A 44 13.54 -6.64 -1.02
N GLU A 45 14.59 -7.42 -1.29
CA GLU A 45 15.73 -6.96 -2.13
C GLU A 45 15.30 -6.55 -3.55
N ASN A 46 14.28 -7.21 -4.10
CA ASN A 46 13.70 -6.90 -5.42
C ASN A 46 12.57 -5.87 -5.37
N ASP A 47 12.36 -5.20 -4.25
CA ASP A 47 11.31 -4.21 -4.08
C ASP A 47 11.89 -2.80 -4.12
N PHE A 48 11.11 -1.88 -4.69
CA PHE A 48 11.56 -0.54 -5.00
C PHE A 48 10.81 0.44 -4.10
N LYS A 49 11.57 1.19 -3.30
CA LYS A 49 11.03 2.36 -2.61
C LYS A 49 11.17 3.58 -3.50
N ARG A 50 10.09 4.35 -3.59
CA ARG A 50 10.05 5.66 -4.23
C ARG A 50 9.50 6.66 -3.23
N VAL A 51 10.17 7.79 -3.09
CA VAL A 51 9.60 8.94 -2.40
C VAL A 51 8.70 9.66 -3.40
N VAL A 52 7.43 9.80 -3.03
CA VAL A 52 6.48 10.61 -3.80
C VAL A 52 6.49 12.01 -3.19
N THR A 53 6.96 12.99 -3.97
CA THR A 53 7.03 14.39 -3.53
C THR A 53 5.69 15.09 -3.73
N THR A 54 5.49 16.21 -3.04
CA THR A 54 4.28 17.05 -3.21
C THR A 54 4.15 17.60 -4.63
N GLU A 55 5.28 17.84 -5.32
CA GLU A 55 5.29 18.28 -6.72
C GLU A 55 4.73 17.19 -7.66
N GLU A 56 5.15 15.93 -7.50
CA GLU A 56 4.63 14.80 -8.30
C GLU A 56 3.14 14.54 -8.05
N LEU A 57 2.69 14.69 -6.79
CA LEU A 57 1.26 14.63 -6.45
C LEU A 57 0.48 15.75 -7.11
N LYS A 58 1.05 16.95 -7.17
CA LYS A 58 0.43 18.11 -7.81
C LYS A 58 0.33 17.93 -9.32
N GLU A 59 1.37 17.44 -9.97
CA GLU A 59 1.32 17.10 -11.41
C GLU A 59 0.26 16.03 -11.70
N SER A 60 0.22 14.96 -10.89
CA SER A 60 -0.80 13.91 -11.00
C SER A 60 -2.22 14.46 -10.83
N LEU A 61 -2.43 15.35 -9.85
CA LEU A 61 -3.69 16.03 -9.61
C LEU A 61 -4.08 16.95 -10.79
N MET A 62 -3.13 17.68 -11.38
CA MET A 62 -3.40 18.51 -12.56
C MET A 62 -3.86 17.65 -13.73
N SER A 63 -3.20 16.52 -14.00
CA SER A 63 -3.63 15.58 -15.05
C SER A 63 -5.01 14.98 -14.77
N MET A 64 -5.30 14.59 -13.52
CA MET A 64 -6.63 14.11 -13.14
C MET A 64 -7.72 15.17 -13.30
N ASN A 65 -7.42 16.43 -12.95
CA ASN A 65 -8.35 17.55 -13.10
C ASN A 65 -8.57 17.91 -14.58
N GLU A 66 -7.55 17.78 -15.42
CA GLU A 66 -7.70 17.92 -16.87
C GLU A 66 -8.65 16.84 -17.43
N MET A 67 -8.47 15.58 -17.02
CA MET A 67 -9.37 14.48 -17.40
C MET A 67 -10.79 14.68 -16.85
N ASN A 68 -10.94 15.10 -15.59
CA ASN A 68 -12.25 15.40 -14.99
C ASN A 68 -12.97 16.53 -15.75
N LYS A 69 -12.22 17.56 -16.18
CA LYS A 69 -12.76 18.64 -17.01
C LYS A 69 -13.28 18.12 -18.35
N GLU A 70 -12.58 17.18 -18.98
CA GLU A 70 -13.06 16.53 -20.21
C GLU A 70 -14.31 15.66 -19.97
N LEU A 71 -14.40 15.01 -18.81
CA LEU A 71 -15.52 14.15 -18.42
C LEU A 71 -16.72 14.92 -17.79
N GLY A 72 -16.59 16.23 -17.58
CA GLY A 72 -17.60 17.06 -16.91
C GLY A 72 -17.74 16.78 -15.41
N LEU A 73 -16.72 16.17 -14.80
CA LEU A 73 -16.63 15.90 -13.36
C LEU A 73 -16.06 17.11 -12.62
N PRO A 74 -16.43 17.32 -11.35
CA PRO A 74 -15.84 18.39 -10.55
C PRO A 74 -14.33 18.16 -10.35
N PRO A 75 -13.52 19.24 -10.37
CA PRO A 75 -12.10 19.14 -10.06
C PRO A 75 -11.91 18.77 -8.58
N ILE A 76 -10.87 17.99 -8.34
CA ILE A 76 -10.41 17.62 -7.00
C ILE A 76 -9.60 18.80 -6.45
N GLY A 77 -9.93 19.24 -5.24
CA GLY A 77 -9.20 20.31 -4.56
C GLY A 77 -7.79 19.88 -4.14
N GLU A 78 -6.82 20.80 -4.23
CA GLU A 78 -5.43 20.57 -3.82
C GLU A 78 -5.34 20.10 -2.35
N ASP A 79 -6.05 20.76 -1.43
CA ASP A 79 -6.09 20.41 0.00
C ASP A 79 -6.68 19.01 0.29
N GLU A 80 -7.50 18.47 -0.61
CA GLU A 80 -8.13 17.16 -0.42
C GLU A 80 -7.22 15.99 -0.84
N TRP A 81 -6.18 16.27 -1.63
CA TRP A 81 -5.35 15.23 -2.25
C TRP A 81 -3.84 15.40 -2.02
N LEU A 82 -3.36 16.64 -1.90
CA LEU A 82 -1.98 16.94 -1.56
C LEU A 82 -1.75 16.60 -0.09
N THR A 83 -1.17 15.42 0.12
CA THR A 83 -0.66 14.97 1.42
C THR A 83 0.83 15.27 1.53
N GLU A 84 1.39 15.15 2.74
CA GLU A 84 2.84 15.23 2.95
C GLU A 84 3.59 14.18 2.10
N GLU A 85 4.85 14.46 1.80
CA GLU A 85 5.71 13.54 1.06
C GLU A 85 5.72 12.17 1.75
N PHE A 86 5.39 11.12 1.01
CA PHE A 86 5.32 9.76 1.57
C PHE A 86 6.21 8.80 0.78
N GLU A 87 6.75 7.84 1.53
CA GLU A 87 7.48 6.72 0.96
C GLU A 87 6.48 5.69 0.46
N SER A 88 6.42 5.49 -0.86
CA SER A 88 5.69 4.38 -1.45
C SER A 88 6.65 3.24 -1.76
N ILE A 89 6.21 2.02 -1.47
CA ILE A 89 6.97 0.79 -1.67
C ILE A 89 6.18 -0.08 -2.63
N TYR A 90 6.76 -0.33 -3.80
CA TYR A 90 6.06 -0.87 -4.95
C TYR A 90 5.34 -2.18 -4.67
N TYR A 91 5.97 -3.16 -3.99
CA TYR A 91 5.32 -4.43 -3.68
C TYR A 91 4.72 -4.52 -2.28
N ALA A 92 5.12 -3.66 -1.34
CA ALA A 92 4.57 -3.71 0.02
C ALA A 92 3.22 -2.98 0.12
N ASP A 93 3.03 -1.87 -0.60
CA ASP A 93 1.90 -0.96 -0.38
C ASP A 93 0.52 -1.63 -0.54
N PRO A 94 0.16 -2.25 -1.67
CA PRO A 94 -1.15 -2.87 -1.76
C PRO A 94 -1.20 -4.29 -1.20
N VAL A 95 -0.08 -4.90 -0.77
CA VAL A 95 -0.18 -5.96 0.24
C VAL A 95 -0.76 -5.39 1.53
N ILE A 96 -0.23 -4.26 1.99
CA ILE A 96 -0.74 -3.55 3.16
C ILE A 96 -2.21 -3.15 2.94
N THR A 97 -2.55 -2.54 1.80
CA THR A 97 -3.95 -2.18 1.48
C THR A 97 -4.85 -3.40 1.51
N LYS A 98 -4.45 -4.49 0.86
CA LYS A 98 -5.26 -5.71 0.83
C LYS A 98 -5.48 -6.30 2.22
N ILE A 99 -4.44 -6.36 3.04
CA ILE A 99 -4.57 -6.86 4.42
C ILE A 99 -5.46 -5.93 5.24
N ARG A 100 -5.32 -4.61 5.10
CA ARG A 100 -6.20 -3.63 5.77
C ARG A 100 -7.66 -3.83 5.40
N GLU A 101 -7.97 -4.01 4.12
CA GLU A 101 -9.34 -4.29 3.65
C GLU A 101 -9.90 -5.57 4.29
N LEU A 102 -9.11 -6.65 4.31
CA LEU A 102 -9.52 -7.92 4.90
C LEU A 102 -9.72 -7.80 6.42
N CYS A 103 -8.81 -7.12 7.12
CA CYS A 103 -8.93 -6.85 8.55
C CYS A 103 -10.16 -5.98 8.88
N LYS A 104 -10.51 -5.00 8.03
CA LYS A 104 -11.76 -4.21 8.18
C LYS A 104 -13.00 -5.08 8.09
N ASN A 105 -12.95 -6.15 7.30
CA ASN A 105 -14.03 -7.13 7.18
C ASN A 105 -14.05 -8.14 8.36
N GLY A 106 -13.21 -7.95 9.38
CA GLY A 106 -13.12 -8.81 10.56
C GLY A 106 -12.28 -10.08 10.36
N GLU A 107 -11.65 -10.24 9.19
CA GLU A 107 -10.82 -11.41 8.88
C GLU A 107 -9.34 -11.03 8.87
N VAL A 108 -8.53 -11.70 9.69
CA VAL A 108 -7.07 -11.55 9.63
C VAL A 108 -6.53 -12.61 8.68
N PRO A 109 -6.14 -12.25 7.45
CA PRO A 109 -5.73 -13.22 6.45
C PRO A 109 -4.47 -13.95 6.90
N LYS A 110 -4.40 -15.26 6.68
CA LYS A 110 -3.17 -16.04 6.94
C LYS A 110 -2.22 -16.01 5.75
N GLU A 111 -2.76 -15.92 4.55
CA GLU A 111 -2.01 -15.82 3.31
C GLU A 111 -2.90 -15.18 2.24
N GLY A 112 -2.29 -14.66 1.19
CA GLY A 112 -3.01 -14.10 0.07
C GLY A 112 -2.12 -13.74 -1.10
N MET A 113 -2.77 -13.32 -2.17
CA MET A 113 -2.13 -12.89 -3.40
C MET A 113 -2.73 -11.56 -3.82
N VAL A 114 -1.86 -10.62 -4.21
CA VAL A 114 -2.27 -9.39 -4.88
C VAL A 114 -1.76 -9.44 -6.31
N MET A 115 -2.69 -9.32 -7.25
CA MET A 115 -2.37 -9.07 -8.65
C MET A 115 -2.46 -7.58 -8.90
N TRP A 116 -1.52 -7.10 -9.70
CA TRP A 116 -1.25 -5.70 -9.98
C TRP A 116 -1.20 -5.63 -11.51
N TYR A 117 -2.01 -4.77 -12.11
CA TYR A 117 -2.04 -4.50 -13.55
C TYR A 117 -1.61 -3.07 -13.78
#